data_AF-E3EK72-F1
#
_entry.id   AF-E3EK72-F1
#
_cell.length_a   1.000
_cell.length_b   1.000
_cell.length_c   1.000
_cell.angle_alpha   90.00
_cell.angle_beta   90.00
_cell.angle_gamma   90.00
#
_symmetry.space_group_name_H-M   'P 1'
#
loop_
_entity.id
_entity.type
_entity.pdbx_description
1 polymer ?
#
loop_
_entity_poly.entity_id
_entity_poly.type
_entity_poly.pdbx_seq_one_letter_code
_entity_poly.pdbx_strand_id
1 'polypeptide(L)'
;MEKVKLSELPDEIMLSYEDSNCTLTPDQLREQAKEDGDLLLHTWYVANEHRWHPDAKTMLRQYIETQYDGMYEDWDERAFDCLKQEHYDRIQAVLNEAFSSNHATNYWILDGPEVIIDTLDQPSA
;
A
#
# COMPACT_ATOMS: atom_id res chain seq x y z
N MET A 1 -17.87 9.66 2.09
CA MET A 1 -17.69 8.23 1.83
C MET A 1 -18.87 7.49 2.40
N GLU A 2 -19.31 6.44 1.73
CA GLU A 2 -20.29 5.51 2.30
C GLU A 2 -19.65 4.81 3.51
N LYS A 3 -20.44 4.56 4.57
CA LYS A 3 -20.01 3.83 5.75
C LYS A 3 -20.64 2.45 5.73
N VAL A 4 -19.91 1.43 6.16
CA VAL A 4 -20.36 0.03 6.20
C VAL A 4 -20.27 -0.50 7.61
N LYS A 5 -21.17 -1.40 8.00
CA LYS A 5 -21.13 -2.02 9.33
C LYS A 5 -20.22 -3.23 9.35
N LEU A 6 -19.51 -3.44 10.46
CA LEU A 6 -18.63 -4.60 10.65
C LEU A 6 -19.39 -5.92 10.59
N SER A 7 -20.65 -5.93 11.04
CA SER A 7 -21.54 -7.09 10.97
C SER A 7 -22.00 -7.46 9.54
N GLU A 8 -21.90 -6.52 8.59
CA GLU A 8 -22.35 -6.69 7.20
C GLU A 8 -21.19 -7.05 6.26
N LEU A 9 -19.95 -7.00 6.75
CA LEU A 9 -18.76 -7.29 5.96
C LEU A 9 -18.47 -8.80 5.88
N PRO A 10 -18.10 -9.32 4.70
CA PRO A 10 -17.56 -10.67 4.55
C PRO A 10 -16.26 -10.85 5.34
N ASP A 11 -16.07 -12.03 5.94
CA ASP A 11 -14.91 -12.28 6.80
C ASP A 11 -13.57 -12.32 6.03
N GLU A 12 -13.59 -12.41 4.69
CA GLU A 12 -12.37 -12.35 3.86
C GLU A 12 -11.87 -10.92 3.58
N ILE A 13 -12.65 -9.89 3.91
CA ILE A 13 -12.23 -8.50 3.74
C ILE A 13 -11.12 -8.17 4.75
N MET A 14 -10.12 -7.40 4.32
CA MET A 14 -9.10 -6.89 5.22
C MET A 14 -9.46 -5.49 5.69
N LEU A 15 -9.23 -5.23 6.97
CA LEU A 15 -9.51 -3.98 7.66
C LEU A 15 -8.22 -3.42 8.27
N SER A 16 -8.10 -2.10 8.28
CA SER A 16 -7.00 -1.40 8.93
C SER A 16 -7.38 0.04 9.27
N TYR A 17 -6.54 0.69 10.07
CA TYR A 17 -6.62 2.11 10.42
C TYR A 17 -5.30 2.82 10.06
N GLU A 18 -5.30 4.15 9.98
CA GLU A 18 -4.23 4.96 9.35
C GLU A 18 -2.82 4.77 9.96
N ASP A 19 -2.74 4.44 11.25
CA ASP A 19 -1.46 4.24 11.96
C ASP A 19 -1.16 2.76 12.25
N SER A 20 -1.92 1.84 11.65
CA SER A 20 -1.76 0.41 11.87
C SER A 20 -0.61 -0.17 11.06
N ASN A 21 0.18 -1.02 11.71
CA ASN A 21 1.11 -1.92 11.03
C ASN A 21 0.48 -3.30 10.75
N CYS A 22 -0.81 -3.48 11.06
CA CYS A 22 -1.52 -4.74 10.89
C CYS A 22 -2.80 -4.57 10.07
N THR A 23 -3.22 -5.67 9.47
CA THR A 23 -4.53 -5.80 8.83
C THR A 23 -5.26 -6.96 9.51
N LEU A 24 -6.56 -6.78 9.75
CA LEU A 24 -7.40 -7.76 10.42
C LEU A 24 -8.62 -8.09 9.55
N THR A 25 -9.09 -9.32 9.63
CA THR A 25 -10.43 -9.67 9.14
C THR A 25 -11.51 -9.13 10.08
N PRO A 26 -12.77 -8.99 9.64
CA PRO A 26 -13.88 -8.63 10.50
C PRO A 26 -13.97 -9.48 11.77
N ASP A 27 -13.82 -10.80 11.65
CA ASP A 27 -13.82 -11.71 12.80
C ASP A 27 -12.69 -11.43 13.79
N GLN A 28 -11.46 -11.24 13.30
CA GLN A 28 -10.31 -10.92 14.14
C GLN A 28 -10.50 -9.57 14.84
N LEU A 29 -11.05 -8.57 14.15
CA LEU A 29 -11.35 -7.28 14.77
C LEU A 29 -12.41 -7.42 15.87
N ARG A 30 -13.47 -8.21 15.65
CA ARG A 30 -14.51 -8.48 16.67
C ARG A 30 -13.93 -9.18 17.90
N GLU A 31 -13.01 -10.12 17.71
CA GLU A 31 -12.36 -10.86 18.79
C GLU A 31 -11.39 -9.96 19.55
N GLN A 32 -10.47 -9.31 18.85
CA GLN A 32 -9.43 -8.47 19.47
C GLN A 32 -10.03 -7.23 20.14
N ALA A 33 -11.06 -6.60 19.57
CA ALA A 33 -11.67 -5.43 20.19
C ALA A 33 -12.42 -5.74 21.51
N LYS A 34 -12.73 -7.02 21.80
CA LYS A 34 -13.24 -7.44 23.11
C LYS A 34 -12.13 -7.54 24.15
N GLU A 35 -10.93 -7.92 23.71
CA GLU A 35 -9.76 -8.11 24.58
C GLU A 35 -9.01 -6.78 24.80
N ASP A 36 -8.90 -5.98 23.74
CA ASP A 36 -8.23 -4.69 23.67
C ASP A 36 -9.20 -3.61 23.19
N GLY A 37 -9.76 -2.88 24.15
CA GLY A 37 -10.71 -1.80 23.89
C GLY A 37 -10.10 -0.60 23.16
N ASP A 38 -8.76 -0.47 23.09
CA ASP A 38 -8.11 0.65 22.41
C ASP A 38 -8.35 0.59 20.90
N LEU A 39 -8.57 -0.62 20.34
CA LEU A 39 -8.92 -0.80 18.94
C LEU A 39 -10.22 -0.08 18.54
N LEU A 40 -11.10 0.21 19.51
CA LEU A 40 -12.36 0.93 19.28
C LEU A 40 -12.18 2.45 19.16
N LEU A 41 -11.01 2.97 19.55
CA LEU A 41 -10.70 4.40 19.45
C LEU A 41 -10.23 4.79 18.05
N HIS A 42 -9.88 3.82 17.22
CA HIS A 42 -9.40 4.04 15.86
C HIS A 42 -10.54 4.06 14.84
N THR A 43 -10.35 4.86 13.79
CA THR A 43 -11.23 4.85 12.62
C THR A 43 -10.78 3.74 11.68
N TRP A 44 -11.63 2.73 11.51
CA TRP A 44 -11.35 1.58 10.65
C TRP A 44 -11.86 1.81 9.23
N TYR A 45 -11.14 1.24 8.28
CA TYR A 45 -11.48 1.27 6.87
C TYR A 45 -11.36 -0.12 6.27
N VAL A 46 -12.12 -0.36 5.20
CA VAL A 46 -11.84 -1.48 4.29
C VAL A 46 -10.53 -1.20 3.59
N ALA A 47 -9.58 -2.12 3.76
CA ALA A 47 -8.25 -2.05 3.19
C ALA A 47 -8.23 -2.83 1.87
N ASN A 48 -7.75 -2.19 0.81
CA ASN A 48 -7.59 -2.83 -0.50
C ASN A 48 -6.14 -3.23 -0.73
N GLU A 49 -5.92 -4.46 -1.20
CA GLU A 49 -4.58 -4.96 -1.51
C GLU A 49 -4.08 -4.31 -2.78
N HIS A 50 -2.91 -3.70 -2.70
CA HIS A 50 -2.21 -3.15 -3.84
C HIS A 50 -0.86 -3.84 -3.99
N ARG A 51 -0.43 -3.91 -5.25
CA ARG A 51 0.88 -4.44 -5.60
C ARG A 51 1.62 -3.45 -6.46
N TRP A 52 2.76 -2.98 -5.98
CA TRP A 52 3.69 -2.24 -6.82
C TRP A 52 4.66 -3.22 -7.50
N HIS A 53 5.12 -2.84 -8.68
CA HIS A 53 6.08 -3.61 -9.45
C HIS A 53 7.27 -2.70 -9.74
N PRO A 54 8.51 -3.11 -9.41
CA PRO A 54 9.68 -2.34 -9.76
C PRO A 54 9.83 -2.26 -11.28
N ASP A 55 10.06 -1.06 -11.80
CA ASP A 55 10.23 -0.81 -13.22
C ASP A 55 11.55 -0.07 -13.46
N ALA A 56 12.53 -0.79 -14.01
CA ALA A 56 13.89 -0.27 -14.20
C ALA A 56 13.92 1.00 -15.06
N LYS A 57 13.04 1.09 -16.07
CA LYS A 57 12.99 2.22 -16.99
C LYS A 57 12.48 3.48 -16.31
N THR A 58 11.41 3.34 -15.52
CA THR A 58 10.81 4.41 -14.72
C THR A 58 11.76 4.87 -13.62
N MET A 59 12.41 3.94 -12.92
CA MET A 59 13.41 4.28 -11.90
C MET A 59 14.57 5.08 -12.46
N LEU A 60 15.16 4.64 -13.58
CA LEU A 60 16.27 5.36 -14.22
C LEU A 60 15.82 6.71 -14.77
N ARG A 61 14.61 6.78 -15.34
CA ARG A 61 14.03 8.04 -15.81
C ARG A 61 13.88 9.04 -14.68
N GLN A 62 13.20 8.65 -13.60
CA GLN A 62 13.01 9.50 -12.42
C GLN A 62 14.36 9.90 -11.82
N TYR A 63 15.34 8.99 -11.77
CA TYR A 63 16.68 9.33 -11.30
C TYR A 63 17.34 10.42 -12.16
N ILE A 64 17.34 10.27 -13.49
CA ILE A 64 17.93 11.25 -14.41
C ILE A 64 17.19 12.59 -14.31
N GLU A 65 15.86 12.58 -14.33
CA GLU A 65 15.02 13.78 -14.23
C GLU A 65 15.19 14.51 -12.87
N THR A 66 15.50 13.79 -11.78
CA THR A 66 15.72 14.40 -10.45
C THR A 66 17.12 14.94 -10.23
N GLN A 67 18.10 14.67 -11.12
CA GLN A 67 19.40 15.33 -11.09
C GLN A 67 19.38 16.75 -11.73
N TYR A 68 18.20 17.19 -12.19
CA TYR A 68 17.99 18.42 -12.94
C TYR A 68 17.92 19.67 -12.04
N ASP A 69 19.07 20.15 -11.58
CA ASP A 69 19.20 21.51 -11.03
C ASP A 69 20.25 22.28 -11.85
N GLY A 70 19.85 22.73 -13.05
CA GLY A 70 20.65 23.64 -13.88
C GLY A 70 21.60 23.01 -14.90
N MET A 71 21.29 21.81 -15.39
CA MET A 71 21.99 21.21 -16.53
C MET A 71 21.65 21.93 -17.85
N TYR A 72 22.51 21.76 -18.86
CA TYR A 72 22.25 22.27 -20.21
C TYR A 72 21.08 21.52 -20.89
N GLU A 73 20.44 22.18 -21.85
CA GLU A 73 19.34 21.64 -22.66
C GLU A 73 19.70 20.27 -23.29
N ASP A 74 18.75 19.33 -23.33
CA ASP A 74 18.87 17.96 -23.85
C ASP A 74 19.90 17.05 -23.15
N TRP A 75 20.41 17.43 -21.98
CA TRP A 75 21.33 16.58 -21.21
C TRP A 75 20.73 15.22 -20.84
N ASP A 76 19.46 15.21 -20.45
CA ASP A 76 18.69 14.02 -20.09
C ASP A 76 18.47 13.09 -21.31
N GLU A 77 18.13 13.65 -22.47
CA GLU A 77 18.02 12.89 -23.73
C GLU A 77 19.34 12.17 -24.05
N ARG A 78 20.47 12.88 -23.94
CA ARG A 78 21.81 12.30 -24.14
C ARG A 78 22.15 11.23 -23.10
N ALA A 79 21.67 11.37 -21.87
CA ALA A 79 21.82 10.34 -20.85
C ALA A 79 20.99 9.10 -21.20
N PHE A 80 19.78 9.27 -21.70
CA PHE A 80 18.93 8.17 -22.17
C PHE A 80 19.49 7.48 -23.42
N ASP A 81 20.14 8.19 -24.33
CA ASP A 81 20.80 7.61 -25.51
C ASP A 81 21.90 6.60 -25.16
N CYS A 82 22.53 6.76 -23.98
CA CYS A 82 23.51 5.81 -23.48
C CYS A 82 22.87 4.49 -22.99
N LEU A 83 21.55 4.49 -22.74
CA LEU A 83 20.81 3.37 -22.18
C LEU A 83 20.06 2.60 -23.28
N LYS A 84 20.58 1.41 -23.61
CA LYS A 84 19.93 0.46 -24.52
C LYS A 84 18.97 -0.46 -23.79
N GLN A 85 18.07 -1.11 -24.54
CA GLN A 85 17.12 -2.11 -24.01
C GLN A 85 17.80 -3.17 -23.13
N GLU A 86 18.96 -3.68 -23.54
CA GLU A 86 19.74 -4.67 -22.79
C GLU A 86 20.16 -4.22 -21.39
N HIS A 87 20.35 -2.92 -21.17
CA HIS A 87 20.68 -2.37 -19.85
C HIS A 87 19.46 -2.40 -18.93
N TYR A 88 18.30 -1.99 -19.46
CA TYR A 88 17.03 -2.06 -18.74
C TYR A 88 16.67 -3.50 -18.37
N ASP A 89 16.83 -4.44 -19.30
CA ASP A 89 16.50 -5.85 -19.07
C ASP A 89 17.36 -6.46 -17.96
N ARG A 90 18.66 -6.13 -17.93
CA ARG A 90 19.59 -6.61 -16.89
C ARG A 90 19.25 -6.03 -15.50
N ILE A 91 18.91 -4.75 -15.42
CA ILE A 91 18.51 -4.12 -14.16
C ILE A 91 17.16 -4.70 -13.71
N GLN A 92 16.21 -4.86 -14.62
CA GLN A 92 14.92 -5.45 -14.34
C GLN A 92 15.06 -6.88 -13.82
N ALA A 93 15.98 -7.68 -14.36
CA ALA A 93 16.25 -9.03 -13.85
C ALA A 93 16.70 -9.01 -12.38
N VAL A 94 17.60 -8.10 -12.01
CA VAL A 94 18.04 -7.92 -10.61
C VAL A 94 16.88 -7.48 -9.72
N LEU A 95 16.04 -6.54 -10.19
CA LEU A 95 14.87 -6.09 -9.45
C LEU A 95 13.86 -7.24 -9.25
N ASN A 96 13.58 -8.02 -10.29
CA ASN A 96 12.68 -9.17 -10.20
C ASN A 96 13.19 -10.23 -9.23
N GLU A 97 14.51 -10.45 -9.16
CA GLU A 97 15.13 -11.36 -8.19
C GLU A 97 14.96 -10.83 -6.76
N ALA A 98 15.34 -9.57 -6.53
CA ALA A 98 15.28 -8.93 -5.21
C ALA A 98 13.84 -8.81 -4.67
N PHE A 99 12.89 -8.51 -5.55
CA PHE A 99 11.46 -8.32 -5.23
C PHE A 99 10.61 -9.52 -5.65
N SER A 100 11.20 -10.72 -5.64
CA SER A 100 10.53 -11.96 -6.03
C SER A 100 9.43 -12.40 -5.05
N SER A 101 9.43 -11.87 -3.83
CA SER A 101 8.39 -12.11 -2.82
C SER A 101 7.42 -10.94 -2.69
N ASN A 102 6.27 -11.21 -2.07
CA ASN A 102 5.26 -10.20 -1.77
C ASN A 102 5.61 -9.33 -0.57
N HIS A 103 6.69 -9.62 0.16
CA HIS A 103 7.04 -8.96 1.42
C HIS A 103 7.11 -7.43 1.31
N ALA A 104 7.72 -6.94 0.23
CA ALA A 104 7.85 -5.51 -0.02
C ALA A 104 6.93 -5.02 -1.16
N THR A 105 6.42 -5.92 -2.01
CA THR A 105 5.63 -5.55 -3.20
C THR A 105 4.14 -5.44 -2.95
N ASN A 106 3.61 -6.15 -1.96
CA ASN A 106 2.21 -6.04 -1.55
C ASN A 106 2.09 -5.07 -0.38
N TYR A 107 1.09 -4.19 -0.44
CA TYR A 107 0.75 -3.26 0.61
C TYR A 107 -0.75 -2.99 0.59
N TRP A 108 -1.26 -2.42 1.66
CA TRP A 108 -2.68 -2.09 1.79
C TRP A 108 -2.87 -0.59 1.68
N ILE A 109 -3.94 -0.17 1.00
CA ILE A 109 -4.39 1.22 1.01
C ILE A 109 -5.76 1.32 1.67
N LEU A 110 -6.01 2.44 2.35
CA LEU A 110 -7.24 2.71 3.10
C LEU A 110 -8.16 3.64 2.31
N ASP A 111 -8.48 3.27 1.07
CA ASP A 111 -9.37 4.02 0.19
C ASP A 111 -10.80 3.46 0.15
N GLY A 112 -11.05 2.36 0.86
CA GLY A 112 -12.38 1.78 1.04
C GLY A 112 -13.26 2.56 2.02
N PRO A 113 -14.54 2.16 2.17
CA PRO A 113 -15.47 2.80 3.10
C PRO A 113 -15.01 2.70 4.56
N GLU A 114 -15.41 3.66 5.37
CA GLU A 114 -15.23 3.63 6.83
C GLU A 114 -16.11 2.53 7.44
N VAL A 115 -15.55 1.79 8.39
CA VAL A 115 -16.21 0.66 9.06
C VAL A 115 -16.75 1.09 10.42
N ILE A 116 -18.05 0.87 10.62
CA ILE A 116 -18.75 1.07 11.89
C ILE A 116 -18.71 -0.24 12.67
N ILE A 117 -18.06 -0.24 13.83
CA ILE A 117 -18.04 -1.38 14.75
C ILE A 117 -19.37 -1.42 15.52
N ASP A 118 -20.35 -2.18 15.01
CA ASP A 118 -21.72 -2.27 15.52
C ASP A 118 -21.99 -3.54 16.36
N THR A 119 -20.96 -4.38 16.56
CA THR A 119 -21.07 -5.71 17.16
C THR A 119 -20.73 -5.75 18.66
N LEU A 120 -20.39 -4.62 19.26
CA LEU A 120 -20.09 -4.51 20.68
C LEU A 120 -21.13 -3.59 21.32
N ASP A 121 -21.73 -4.06 22.43
CA ASP A 121 -22.58 -3.22 23.27
C ASP A 121 -21.76 -1.99 23.67
N GLN A 122 -22.07 -0.83 23.07
CA GLN A 122 -21.40 0.40 23.44
C GLN A 122 -21.65 0.65 24.95
N PRO A 123 -20.60 0.83 25.77
CA PRO A 123 -20.81 1.17 27.16
C PRO A 123 -21.62 2.47 27.20
N SER A 124 -22.77 2.39 27.88
CA SER A 124 -23.67 3.52 28.02
C SER A 124 -22.91 4.71 28.61
N ALA A 125 -22.99 5.85 27.91
CA ALA A 125 -22.44 7.13 28.36
C ALA A 125 -23.00 7.56 29.73
#